data_AF-A0A0U5EUZ3-F1
#
_entry.id   AF-A0A0U5EUZ3-F1
#
_cell.length_a   1.000
_cell.length_b   1.000
_cell.length_c   1.000
_cell.angle_alpha   90.00
_cell.angle_beta   90.00
_cell.angle_gamma   90.00
#
_symmetry.space_group_name_H-M   'P 1'
#
loop_
_entity.id
_entity.type
_entity.pdbx_description
1 polymer ?
#
loop_
_entity_poly.entity_id
_entity_poly.type
_entity_poly.pdbx_seq_one_letter_code
_entity_poly.pdbx_strand_id
1 'polypeptide(L)'
;MEEIVEEKISPELSKLGNYALRVGEDLYTRINKYIHVVKSLEDKKITKQNWIREAVKEKLEKEKDVSPGSISRERVLTFKLEYPLIKAIEGQVEITKKFRYSYSKKKWFEEAFYEKLERDEHKAKTLLEKLVESQKSKV
;
A
#
# COMPACT_ATOMS: atom_id res chain seq x y z
N MET A 1 28.48 -5.89 -45.30
CA MET A 1 27.83 -4.68 -44.76
C MET A 1 26.50 -5.17 -44.23
N GLU A 2 26.40 -5.39 -42.92
CA GLU A 2 25.20 -5.93 -42.29
C GLU A 2 24.10 -4.86 -42.33
N GLU A 3 22.96 -5.23 -42.92
CA GLU A 3 21.78 -4.40 -43.04
C GLU A 3 21.09 -4.37 -41.67
N ILE A 4 21.20 -3.24 -40.97
CA ILE A 4 20.46 -3.01 -39.72
C ILE A 4 19.00 -2.80 -40.12
N VAL A 5 18.19 -3.82 -39.91
CA VAL A 5 16.74 -3.73 -40.02
C VAL A 5 16.26 -2.82 -38.89
N GLU A 6 16.02 -1.54 -39.20
CA GLU A 6 15.26 -0.64 -38.33
C GLU A 6 13.85 -1.21 -38.16
N GLU A 7 13.63 -1.92 -37.05
CA GLU A 7 12.30 -2.26 -36.59
C GLU A 7 11.51 -0.97 -36.39
N LYS A 8 10.57 -0.70 -37.31
CA LYS A 8 9.60 0.39 -37.19
C LYS A 8 8.70 0.10 -35.98
N ILE A 9 9.11 0.61 -34.82
CA ILE A 9 8.31 0.62 -33.59
C ILE A 9 6.98 1.31 -33.93
N SER A 10 5.85 0.63 -33.68
CA SER A 10 4.53 1.16 -34.04
C SER A 10 4.29 2.52 -33.34
N PRO A 11 3.64 3.48 -34.01
CA PRO A 11 3.42 4.83 -33.48
C PRO A 11 2.49 4.89 -32.25
N GLU A 12 1.90 3.77 -31.84
CA GLU A 12 1.14 3.65 -30.59
C GLU A 12 2.03 3.29 -29.39
N LEU A 13 3.10 2.51 -29.60
CA LEU A 13 4.07 2.16 -28.57
C LEU A 13 4.88 3.39 -28.11
N SER A 14 5.05 4.39 -28.98
CA SER A 14 5.72 5.66 -28.66
C SER A 14 4.92 6.55 -27.70
N LYS A 15 3.66 6.21 -27.38
CA LYS A 15 2.81 6.96 -26.43
C LYS A 15 2.69 6.30 -25.06
N LEU A 16 3.41 5.21 -24.80
CA LEU A 16 3.39 4.56 -23.48
C LEU A 16 4.25 5.33 -22.47
N GLY A 17 3.62 5.78 -21.39
CA GLY A 17 4.31 6.34 -20.23
C GLY A 17 4.86 5.24 -19.33
N ASN A 18 6.16 5.26 -19.06
CA ASN A 18 6.79 4.36 -18.10
C ASN A 18 6.82 4.99 -16.71
N TYR A 19 6.27 4.29 -15.71
CA TYR A 19 6.26 4.74 -14.33
C TYR A 19 7.03 3.75 -13.45
N ALA A 20 7.96 4.27 -12.66
CA ALA A 20 8.66 3.52 -11.63
C ALA A 20 8.30 4.10 -10.26
N LEU A 21 7.63 3.30 -9.41
CA LEU A 21 7.23 3.69 -8.06
C LEU A 21 7.92 2.80 -7.04
N ARG A 22 8.50 3.42 -6.00
CA ARG A 22 8.95 2.70 -4.81
C ARG A 22 7.75 2.51 -3.87
N VAL A 23 7.43 1.27 -3.56
CA VAL A 23 6.39 0.89 -2.61
C VAL A 23 7.02 0.26 -1.37
N GLY A 24 6.31 0.28 -0.24
CA GLY A 24 6.75 -0.43 0.96
C GLY A 24 6.77 -1.94 0.74
N GLU A 25 7.63 -2.64 1.49
CA GLU A 25 7.83 -4.09 1.38
C GLU A 25 6.54 -4.88 1.64
N ASP A 26 5.71 -4.44 2.60
CA ASP A 26 4.41 -5.07 2.90
C ASP A 26 3.50 -5.07 1.66
N LEU A 27 3.28 -3.89 1.07
CA LEU A 27 2.44 -3.76 -0.13
C LEU A 27 3.00 -4.59 -1.28
N TYR A 28 4.32 -4.55 -1.49
CA TYR A 28 4.98 -5.35 -2.52
C TYR A 28 4.73 -6.85 -2.32
N THR A 29 4.92 -7.34 -1.10
CA THR A 29 4.73 -8.74 -0.72
C THR A 29 3.28 -9.17 -0.87
N ARG A 30 2.33 -8.34 -0.43
CA ARG A 30 0.89 -8.60 -0.55
C ARG A 30 0.45 -8.71 -2.00
N ILE A 31 0.93 -7.81 -2.87
CA ILE A 31 0.65 -7.88 -4.32
C ILE A 31 1.18 -9.20 -4.89
N ASN A 32 2.42 -9.57 -4.58
CA ASN A 32 3.00 -10.82 -5.08
C ASN A 32 2.23 -12.05 -4.62
N LYS A 33 1.90 -12.12 -3.32
CA LYS A 33 1.12 -13.21 -2.75
C LYS A 33 -0.25 -13.33 -3.42
N TYR A 34 -0.95 -12.21 -3.60
CA TYR A 34 -2.23 -12.18 -4.29
C TYR A 34 -2.12 -12.73 -5.72
N ILE A 35 -1.17 -12.22 -6.52
CA ILE A 35 -0.96 -12.68 -7.90
C ILE A 35 -0.66 -14.18 -7.94
N HIS A 36 0.14 -14.69 -7.00
CA HIS A 36 0.44 -16.12 -6.91
C HIS A 36 -0.82 -16.95 -6.61
N VAL A 37 -1.61 -16.54 -5.61
CA VAL A 37 -2.86 -17.21 -5.23
C VAL A 37 -3.86 -17.22 -6.38
N VAL A 38 -4.10 -16.08 -7.04
CA VAL A 38 -5.05 -16.00 -8.16
C VAL A 38 -4.60 -16.87 -9.34
N LYS A 39 -3.29 -16.88 -9.66
CA LYS A 39 -2.74 -17.78 -10.68
C LYS A 39 -2.97 -19.25 -10.35
N SER A 40 -2.87 -19.63 -9.08
CA SER A 40 -3.13 -21.01 -8.65
C SER A 40 -4.60 -21.40 -8.63
N LEU A 41 -5.52 -20.44 -8.48
CA LEU A 41 -6.95 -20.71 -8.26
C LEU A 41 -7.82 -20.52 -9.52
N GLU A 42 -7.54 -19.52 -10.35
CA GLU A 42 -8.48 -19.12 -11.42
C GLU A 42 -8.07 -19.55 -12.84
N ASP A 43 -6.96 -20.28 -13.03
CA ASP A 43 -6.37 -20.61 -14.35
C ASP A 43 -6.26 -19.40 -15.31
N LYS A 44 -6.27 -18.19 -14.75
CA LYS A 44 -6.16 -16.93 -15.48
C LYS A 44 -4.70 -16.55 -15.61
N LYS A 45 -4.31 -16.14 -16.81
CA LYS A 45 -3.01 -15.50 -17.11
C LYS A 45 -2.96 -14.06 -16.57
N ILE A 46 -3.21 -13.87 -15.27
CA ILE A 46 -3.03 -12.57 -14.63
C ILE A 46 -1.53 -12.28 -14.48
N THR A 47 -1.09 -11.12 -14.93
CA THR A 47 0.28 -10.63 -14.70
C THR A 47 0.24 -9.49 -13.69
N LYS A 48 1.35 -9.28 -12.96
CA LYS A 48 1.49 -8.14 -12.04
C LYS A 48 1.18 -6.81 -12.75
N GLN A 49 1.67 -6.65 -13.98
CA GLN A 49 1.45 -5.45 -14.78
C GLN A 49 -0.03 -5.26 -15.16
N ASN A 50 -0.72 -6.32 -15.57
CA ASN A 50 -2.15 -6.24 -15.90
C ASN A 50 -2.96 -5.88 -14.66
N TRP A 51 -2.68 -6.52 -13.52
CA TRP A 51 -3.36 -6.23 -12.27
C TRP A 51 -3.14 -4.79 -11.78
N ILE A 52 -1.90 -4.28 -11.83
CA ILE A 52 -1.62 -2.87 -11.49
C ILE A 52 -2.40 -1.92 -12.41
N ARG A 53 -2.44 -2.22 -13.71
CA ARG A 53 -3.18 -1.42 -14.69
C ARG A 53 -4.68 -1.41 -14.39
N GLU A 54 -5.26 -2.55 -14.07
CA GLU A 54 -6.67 -2.68 -13.69
C GLU A 54 -6.95 -1.90 -12.40
N ALA A 55 -6.12 -2.05 -11.37
CA ALA A 55 -6.26 -1.30 -10.12
C ALA A 55 -6.25 0.23 -10.33
N VAL A 56 -5.37 0.74 -11.21
CA VAL A 56 -5.34 2.17 -11.58
C VAL A 56 -6.60 2.58 -12.36
N LYS A 57 -7.06 1.77 -13.31
CA LYS A 57 -8.31 2.03 -14.05
C LYS A 57 -9.50 2.08 -13.11
N GLU A 58 -9.65 1.10 -12.22
CA GLU A 58 -10.73 1.06 -11.24
C GLU A 58 -10.71 2.28 -10.32
N LYS A 59 -9.52 2.73 -9.89
CA LYS A 59 -9.37 3.94 -9.08
C LYS A 59 -9.85 5.17 -9.84
N LEU A 60 -9.47 5.32 -11.10
CA LEU A 60 -9.90 6.43 -11.95
C LEU A 60 -11.41 6.40 -12.21
N GLU A 61 -11.98 5.25 -12.55
CA GLU A 61 -13.44 5.11 -12.73
C GLU A 61 -14.20 5.48 -11.46
N LYS A 62 -13.75 4.97 -10.30
CA LYS A 62 -14.34 5.31 -9.01
C LYS A 62 -14.30 6.80 -8.71
N GLU A 63 -13.32 7.53 -9.23
CA GLU A 63 -13.16 8.97 -9.01
C GLU A 63 -13.93 9.85 -10.01
N LYS A 64 -14.27 9.32 -11.20
CA LYS A 64 -15.07 10.06 -12.20
C LYS A 64 -16.47 10.41 -11.68
N ASP A 65 -17.07 9.51 -10.91
CA ASP A 65 -18.43 9.66 -10.38
C ASP A 65 -18.46 10.31 -8.98
N VAL A 66 -17.31 10.79 -8.47
CA VAL A 66 -17.20 11.41 -7.15
C VAL A 66 -17.60 12.87 -7.26
N SER A 67 -18.81 13.18 -6.82
CA SER A 67 -19.20 14.56 -6.54
C SER A 67 -18.15 15.22 -5.63
N PRO A 68 -17.83 16.52 -5.77
CA PRO A 68 -16.86 17.19 -4.90
C PRO A 68 -17.14 17.04 -3.38
N GLY A 69 -18.39 16.71 -3.00
CA GLY A 69 -18.79 16.43 -1.63
C GLY A 69 -18.50 15.01 -1.12
N SER A 70 -18.25 14.03 -1.99
CA SER A 70 -17.93 12.64 -1.62
C SER A 70 -16.43 12.33 -1.56
N ILE A 71 -15.57 13.29 -1.90
CA ILE A 71 -14.14 13.19 -1.62
C ILE A 71 -13.96 13.23 -0.11
N SER A 72 -13.46 12.13 0.47
CA SER A 72 -13.16 12.05 1.90
C SER A 72 -12.21 13.18 2.28
N ARG A 73 -12.70 14.12 3.10
CA ARG A 73 -11.87 15.21 3.60
C ARG A 73 -10.82 14.63 4.53
N GLU A 74 -9.55 14.94 4.26
CA GLU A 74 -8.48 14.64 5.19
C GLU A 74 -8.83 15.21 6.57
N ARG A 75 -8.68 14.39 7.60
CA ARG A 75 -8.87 14.81 8.99
C ARG A 75 -7.52 15.19 9.56
N VAL A 76 -7.45 16.36 10.20
CA VAL A 76 -6.26 16.80 10.90
C VAL A 76 -6.26 16.16 12.28
N LEU A 77 -5.19 15.41 12.59
CA LEU A 77 -4.92 14.93 13.94
C LEU A 77 -3.90 15.87 14.59
N THR A 78 -4.28 16.45 15.73
CA THR A 78 -3.42 17.34 16.51
C THR A 78 -3.06 16.68 17.84
N PHE A 79 -1.78 16.57 18.13
CA PHE A 79 -1.26 16.00 19.37
C PHE A 79 0.07 16.66 19.75
N LYS A 80 0.48 16.51 21.01
CA LYS A 80 1.75 17.01 21.54
C LYS A 80 2.61 15.83 22.00
N LEU A 81 3.91 15.93 21.78
CA LEU A 81 4.91 14.97 22.24
C LEU A 81 5.96 15.69 23.08
N GLU A 82 6.54 14.97 24.02
CA GLU A 82 7.66 15.47 24.81
C GLU A 82 8.88 15.71 23.91
N TYR A 83 9.65 16.75 24.19
CA TYR A 83 10.80 17.14 23.37
C TYR A 83 11.84 16.02 23.17
N PRO A 84 12.21 15.22 24.20
CA PRO A 84 13.12 14.08 24.02
C PRO A 84 12.60 13.07 22.98
N LEU A 85 11.30 12.80 22.98
CA LEU A 85 10.67 11.88 22.04
C LEU A 85 10.70 12.44 20.60
N ILE A 86 10.46 13.75 20.45
CA ILE A 86 10.58 14.42 19.14
C ILE A 86 11.99 14.24 18.59
N LYS A 87 13.04 14.43 19.41
CA LYS A 87 14.43 14.24 18.97
C LYS A 87 14.76 12.82 18.58
N ALA A 88 14.26 11.83 19.33
CA ALA A 88 14.41 10.43 18.98
C ALA A 88 13.77 10.11 17.61
N ILE A 89 12.56 10.62 17.35
CA ILE A 89 11.85 10.44 16.07
C ILE A 89 12.64 11.08 14.93
N GLU A 90 13.15 12.30 15.10
CA GLU A 90 13.97 12.98 14.11
C GLU A 90 15.20 12.16 13.74
N GLY A 91 15.93 11.66 14.73
CA GLY A 91 17.09 10.79 14.51
C GLY A 91 16.72 9.52 13.74
N GLN A 92 15.62 8.87 14.10
CA GLN A 92 15.18 7.64 13.44
C GLN A 92 14.80 7.89 11.98
N VAL A 93 14.09 8.98 11.69
CA VAL A 93 13.72 9.34 10.32
C VAL A 93 14.96 9.55 9.45
N GLU A 94 16.00 10.22 9.96
CA GLU A 94 17.26 10.41 9.22
C GLU A 94 18.01 9.10 8.98
N ILE A 95 17.98 8.16 9.92
CA ILE A 95 18.53 6.82 9.70
C ILE A 95 17.74 6.08 8.61
N THR A 96 16.40 6.09 8.70
CA THR A 96 15.55 5.37 7.74
C THR A 96 15.65 5.93 6.33
N LYS A 97 15.83 7.25 6.19
CA LYS A 97 16.05 7.90 4.88
C LYS A 97 17.23 7.33 4.10
N LYS A 98 18.27 6.83 4.79
CA LYS A 98 19.42 6.17 4.13
C LYS A 98 19.02 4.95 3.30
N PHE A 99 17.93 4.29 3.68
CA PHE A 99 17.41 3.10 2.99
C PHE A 99 16.14 3.39 2.18
N ARG A 100 15.35 4.37 2.63
CA ARG A 100 14.08 4.79 2.03
C ARG A 100 14.15 6.29 1.74
N TYR A 101 14.75 6.67 0.62
CA TYR A 101 15.07 8.08 0.30
C TYR A 101 13.92 9.08 0.49
N SER A 102 12.68 8.70 0.13
CA SER A 102 11.48 9.54 0.27
C SER A 102 10.79 9.46 1.63
N TYR A 103 11.42 8.85 2.63
CA TYR A 103 10.84 8.65 3.96
C TYR A 103 10.76 9.95 4.75
N SER A 104 9.61 10.21 5.36
CA SER A 104 9.29 11.48 6.02
C SER A 104 8.79 11.26 7.44
N LYS A 105 8.80 12.31 8.27
CA LYS A 105 8.18 12.28 9.62
C LYS A 105 6.70 11.90 9.53
N LYS A 106 5.97 12.42 8.54
CA LYS A 106 4.55 12.06 8.30
C LYS A 106 4.41 10.55 8.09
N LYS A 107 5.23 9.98 7.20
CA LYS A 107 5.20 8.53 6.93
C LYS A 107 5.55 7.70 8.16
N TRP A 108 6.52 8.16 8.96
CA TRP A 108 6.87 7.50 10.22
C TRP A 108 5.70 7.49 11.21
N PHE A 109 5.00 8.61 11.36
CA PHE A 109 3.79 8.66 12.20
C PHE A 109 2.67 7.76 11.67
N GLU A 110 2.40 7.79 10.37
CA GLU A 110 1.41 6.91 9.75
C GLU A 110 1.73 5.44 10.02
N GLU A 111 2.97 5.01 9.79
CA GLU A 111 3.42 3.64 10.07
C GLU A 111 3.25 3.29 11.55
N ALA A 112 3.70 4.15 12.46
CA ALA A 112 3.56 3.93 13.91
C ALA A 112 2.09 3.79 14.35
N PHE A 113 1.18 4.57 13.76
CA PHE A 113 -0.25 4.49 14.03
C PHE A 113 -0.87 3.22 13.48
N TYR A 114 -0.56 2.85 12.23
CA TYR A 114 -1.04 1.60 11.64
C TYR A 114 -0.56 0.39 12.43
N GLU A 115 0.73 0.31 12.75
CA GLU A 115 1.27 -0.81 13.53
C GLU A 115 0.63 -0.92 14.93
N LYS A 116 0.33 0.22 15.58
CA LYS A 116 -0.36 0.23 16.87
C LYS A 116 -1.79 -0.25 16.74
N LEU A 117 -2.52 0.22 15.72
CA LEU A 117 -3.88 -0.22 15.43
C LEU A 117 -3.93 -1.72 15.13
N GLU A 118 -3.06 -2.23 14.26
CA GLU A 118 -3.01 -3.67 13.95
C GLU A 118 -2.77 -4.53 15.20
N ARG A 119 -1.82 -4.12 16.07
CA ARG A 119 -1.58 -4.82 17.34
C ARG A 119 -2.81 -4.80 18.26
N ASP A 120 -3.51 -3.68 18.32
CA ASP A 120 -4.67 -3.52 19.20
C ASP A 120 -5.91 -4.23 18.64
N GLU A 121 -6.11 -4.24 17.32
CA GLU A 121 -7.13 -5.03 16.63
C GLU A 121 -6.91 -6.53 16.84
N HIS A 122 -5.68 -7.00 16.73
CA HIS A 122 -5.35 -8.40 16.99
C HIS A 122 -5.64 -8.81 18.44
N LYS A 123 -5.34 -7.93 19.41
CA LYS A 123 -5.69 -8.12 20.82
C LYS A 123 -7.20 -8.15 21.02
N ALA A 124 -7.93 -7.20 20.42
CA ALA A 124 -9.38 -7.12 20.51
C ALA A 124 -10.04 -8.39 19.95
N LYS A 125 -9.58 -8.88 18.80
CA LYS A 125 -10.05 -10.13 18.19
C LYS A 125 -9.84 -11.32 19.13
N THR A 126 -8.62 -11.46 19.67
CA THR A 126 -8.30 -12.53 20.63
C THR A 126 -9.19 -12.48 21.88
N LEU A 127 -9.48 -11.26 22.39
CA LEU A 127 -10.37 -11.08 23.54
C LEU A 127 -11.81 -11.47 23.21
N LEU A 128 -12.32 -11.08 22.03
CA LEU A 128 -13.65 -11.46 21.57
C LEU A 128 -13.79 -12.98 21.41
N GLU A 129 -12.80 -13.65 20.82
CA GLU A 129 -12.78 -15.11 20.68
C GLU A 129 -12.85 -15.81 22.04
N LYS A 130 -12.08 -15.34 23.03
CA LYS A 130 -12.13 -15.86 24.41
C LYS A 130 -13.49 -15.66 25.07
N LEU A 131 -14.12 -14.50 24.87
CA LEU A 131 -15.45 -14.21 25.41
C LEU A 131 -16.51 -15.15 24.81
N VAL A 132 -16.51 -15.33 23.48
CA VAL A 132 -17.43 -16.24 22.79
C VAL A 132 -17.25 -17.68 23.27
N GLU A 133 -16.00 -18.14 23.40
CA GLU A 133 -15.70 -19.50 23.90
C GLU A 133 -16.22 -19.68 25.33
N SER A 134 -15.97 -18.71 26.22
CA SER A 134 -16.43 -18.76 27.61
C SER A 134 -17.97 -18.74 27.77
N GLN A 135 -18.69 -18.19 26.79
CA GLN A 135 -20.16 -18.22 26.76
C GLN A 135 -20.69 -19.54 26.23
N LYS A 136 -20.02 -20.15 25.23
CA LYS A 136 -20.37 -21.49 24.73
C LYS A 136 -20.15 -22.58 25.77
N SER A 137 -19.12 -22.47 26.61
CA SER A 137 -18.88 -23.43 27.70
C SER A 137 -19.83 -23.28 28.91
N LYS A 138 -20.69 -22.25 28.91
CA LYS A 138 -21.70 -22.01 29.97
C LYS A 138 -23.12 -22.40 29.56
N VAL A 139 -23.33 -22.87 28.33
CA VAL A 139 -24.60 -23.40 27.81
C VAL A 139 -24.56 -24.92 27.79
#